data_AF-A0A090QHP3-F1
#
_entry.id   AF-A0A090QHP3-F1
#
_cell.length_a   1.000
_cell.length_b   1.000
_cell.length_c   1.000
_cell.angle_alpha   90.00
_cell.angle_beta   90.00
_cell.angle_gamma   90.00
#
_symmetry.space_group_name_H-M   'P 1'
#
loop_
_entity.id
_entity.type
_entity.pdbx_description
1 polymer ?
#
loop_
_entity_poly.entity_id
_entity_poly.type
_entity_poly.pdbx_seq_one_letter_code
_entity_poly.pdbx_strand_id
1 'polypeptide(L)'
;MGNMKDLMGMIPGAGKMLKDVDIDDDAFKGIEAIIHSMTIEERTRPQVINGSRKKRIAKGSGTTVTEVNQLLKQFDQMSKMMKMMQGGKGKAMMNALGKMR
;
A
#
# COMPACT_ATOMS: atom_id res chain seq x y z
N MET A 1 13.81 4.75 -15.52
CA MET A 1 12.88 3.78 -14.92
C MET A 1 13.70 2.76 -14.13
N GLY A 2 13.67 2.83 -12.81
CA GLY A 2 14.57 2.04 -11.95
C GLY A 2 14.26 2.22 -10.47
N ASN A 3 12.99 2.07 -10.09
CA ASN A 3 12.58 2.26 -8.68
C ASN A 3 11.71 1.10 -8.16
N MET A 4 11.00 0.39 -9.04
CA MET A 4 10.19 -0.77 -8.64
C MET A 4 11.05 -2.02 -8.36
N LYS A 5 12.08 -2.27 -9.18
CA LYS A 5 12.92 -3.48 -9.11
C LYS A 5 13.82 -3.52 -7.87
N ASP A 6 14.28 -2.35 -7.42
CA ASP A 6 15.17 -2.22 -6.26
C ASP A 6 14.38 -2.32 -4.93
N LEU A 7 13.15 -1.81 -4.89
CA LEU A 7 12.23 -2.02 -3.76
C LEU A 7 11.81 -3.49 -3.62
N MET A 8 11.65 -4.21 -4.73
CA MET A 8 11.32 -5.64 -4.75
C MET A 8 12.45 -6.54 -4.22
N GLY A 9 13.71 -6.09 -4.29
CA GLY A 9 14.88 -6.81 -3.78
C GLY A 9 14.98 -6.86 -2.25
N MET A 10 14.20 -6.04 -1.53
CA MET A 10 14.27 -5.95 -0.06
C MET A 10 13.24 -6.81 0.67
N ILE A 11 12.38 -7.57 -0.03
CA ILE A 11 11.37 -8.45 0.57
C ILE A 11 11.84 -9.91 0.53
N PRO A 12 12.26 -10.50 1.67
CA PRO A 12 12.64 -11.91 1.73
C PRO A 12 11.45 -12.81 1.38
N GLY A 13 11.60 -13.67 0.36
CA GLY A 13 10.58 -14.64 -0.04
C GLY A 13 9.66 -14.23 -1.20
N ALA A 14 9.71 -12.98 -1.66
CA ALA A 14 8.86 -12.50 -2.76
C ALA A 14 9.24 -13.05 -4.16
N GLY A 15 10.49 -13.50 -4.34
CA GLY A 15 11.00 -13.97 -5.64
C GLY A 15 10.33 -15.23 -6.20
N LYS A 16 9.60 -16.01 -5.38
CA LYS A 16 8.82 -17.18 -5.84
C LYS A 16 7.31 -16.95 -5.93
N MET A 17 6.76 -16.00 -5.19
CA MET A 17 5.30 -15.72 -5.19
C MET A 17 4.89 -14.75 -6.30
N LEU A 18 5.81 -13.96 -6.86
CA LEU A 18 5.51 -12.93 -7.87
C LEU A 18 5.80 -13.36 -9.32
N LYS A 19 6.26 -14.60 -9.55
CA LYS A 19 6.52 -15.10 -10.91
C LYS A 19 5.23 -15.25 -11.74
N ASP A 20 4.11 -15.44 -11.07
CA ASP A 20 2.79 -15.68 -11.67
C ASP A 20 1.78 -14.57 -11.35
N VAL A 21 2.21 -13.47 -10.73
CA VAL A 21 1.38 -12.29 -10.56
C VAL A 21 1.68 -11.38 -11.73
N ASP A 22 0.87 -11.51 -12.78
CA ASP A 22 0.78 -10.50 -13.83
C ASP A 22 0.23 -9.23 -13.16
N ILE A 23 1.16 -8.40 -12.66
CA ILE A 23 0.77 -7.13 -12.08
C ILE A 23 0.46 -6.22 -13.25
N ASP A 24 -0.81 -6.21 -13.63
CA ASP A 24 -1.35 -5.41 -14.71
C ASP A 24 -0.97 -3.95 -14.49
N ASP A 25 -0.22 -3.35 -15.41
CA ASP A 25 0.27 -1.96 -15.28
C ASP A 25 -0.91 -0.97 -15.14
N ASP A 26 -2.08 -1.34 -15.64
CA ASP A 26 -3.32 -0.58 -15.53
C ASP A 26 -3.92 -0.59 -14.13
N ALA A 27 -3.64 -1.63 -13.32
CA ALA A 27 -4.13 -1.71 -11.94
C ALA A 27 -3.56 -0.57 -11.06
N PHE A 28 -2.38 -0.05 -11.41
CA PHE A 28 -1.76 1.04 -10.67
C PHE A 28 -2.19 2.43 -11.14
N LYS A 29 -2.62 2.59 -12.40
CA LYS A 29 -3.01 3.92 -12.93
C LYS A 29 -4.17 4.53 -12.15
N GLY A 30 -5.17 3.74 -11.81
CA GLY A 30 -6.31 4.19 -11.00
C GLY A 30 -5.91 4.57 -9.57
N ILE A 31 -5.02 3.79 -8.97
CA ILE A 31 -4.49 4.07 -7.63
C ILE A 31 -3.67 5.35 -7.64
N GLU A 32 -2.78 5.50 -8.61
CA GLU A 32 -1.93 6.68 -8.76
C GLU A 32 -2.76 7.95 -8.95
N ALA A 33 -3.80 7.92 -9.79
CA ALA A 33 -4.72 9.04 -9.97
C ALA A 33 -5.43 9.45 -8.65
N ILE A 34 -5.86 8.46 -7.85
CA ILE A 34 -6.47 8.68 -6.53
C ILE A 34 -5.47 9.34 -5.58
N ILE A 35 -4.25 8.83 -5.49
CA ILE A 35 -3.21 9.37 -4.61
C ILE A 35 -2.81 10.79 -5.03
N HIS A 36 -2.65 11.06 -6.33
CA HIS A 36 -2.34 12.41 -6.82
C HIS A 36 -3.44 13.42 -6.52
N SER A 37 -4.69 12.97 -6.40
CA SER A 37 -5.85 13.80 -6.03
C SER A 37 -5.98 14.09 -4.52
N MET A 38 -5.10 13.51 -3.69
CA MET A 38 -5.02 13.79 -2.26
C MET A 38 -4.05 14.94 -1.96
N THR A 39 -4.32 15.66 -0.87
CA THR A 39 -3.35 16.62 -0.31
C THR A 39 -2.26 15.89 0.46
N ILE A 40 -1.13 16.59 0.73
CA ILE A 40 -0.02 16.05 1.53
C ILE A 40 -0.52 15.60 2.92
N GLU A 41 -1.42 16.37 3.53
CA GLU A 41 -2.02 16.02 4.82
C GLU A 41 -2.81 14.70 4.73
N GLU A 42 -3.61 14.52 3.68
CA GLU A 42 -4.42 13.32 3.50
C GLU A 42 -3.57 12.07 3.22
N ARG A 43 -2.45 12.23 2.49
CA ARG A 43 -1.50 11.13 2.22
C ARG A 43 -0.74 10.69 3.48
N THR A 44 -0.34 11.67 4.30
CA THR A 44 0.40 11.41 5.55
C THR A 44 -0.52 10.95 6.68
N ARG A 45 -1.78 11.40 6.67
CA ARG A 45 -2.79 11.12 7.70
C ARG A 45 -4.12 10.69 7.08
N PRO A 46 -4.25 9.45 6.58
CA PRO A 46 -5.48 8.96 5.94
C PRO A 46 -6.73 9.04 6.83
N GLN A 47 -6.56 9.08 8.15
CA GLN A 47 -7.65 9.25 9.13
C GLN A 47 -8.42 10.57 9.00
N VAL A 48 -7.83 11.60 8.38
CA VAL A 48 -8.51 12.89 8.15
C VAL A 48 -9.49 12.84 6.98
N ILE A 49 -9.47 11.77 6.18
CA ILE A 49 -10.27 11.61 4.97
C ILE A 49 -11.72 11.25 5.33
N ASN A 50 -12.54 12.28 5.49
CA ASN A 50 -13.98 12.18 5.70
C ASN A 50 -14.78 12.06 4.39
N GLY A 51 -16.11 11.94 4.47
CA GLY A 51 -16.97 11.79 3.29
C GLY A 51 -16.88 12.91 2.26
N SER A 52 -16.68 14.17 2.70
CA SER A 52 -16.51 15.31 1.79
C SER A 52 -15.19 15.21 1.01
N ARG A 53 -14.10 14.88 1.71
CA ARG A 53 -12.78 14.66 1.08
C ARG A 53 -12.81 13.49 0.10
N LYS A 54 -13.48 12.38 0.44
CA LYS A 54 -13.64 11.23 -0.47
C LYS A 54 -14.34 11.63 -1.77
N LYS A 55 -15.41 12.43 -1.70
CA LYS A 55 -16.10 12.95 -2.89
C LYS A 55 -15.19 13.83 -3.75
N ARG A 56 -14.40 14.70 -3.12
CA ARG A 56 -13.43 15.57 -3.82
C ARG A 56 -12.33 14.75 -4.50
N ILE A 57 -11.75 13.78 -3.80
CA ILE A 57 -10.71 12.89 -4.32
C ILE A 57 -11.25 12.11 -5.52
N ALA A 58 -12.39 11.43 -5.37
CA ALA A 58 -13.04 10.67 -6.43
C ALA A 58 -13.28 11.51 -7.69
N LYS A 59 -13.82 12.73 -7.52
CA LYS A 59 -14.02 13.67 -8.64
C LYS A 59 -12.70 14.10 -9.29
N GLY A 60 -11.66 14.34 -8.50
CA GLY A 60 -10.33 14.75 -8.99
C GLY A 60 -9.58 13.65 -9.73
N SER A 61 -9.77 12.40 -9.32
CA SER A 61 -9.12 11.23 -9.91
C SER A 61 -9.91 10.58 -11.04
N GLY A 62 -11.14 11.03 -11.31
CA GLY A 62 -12.03 10.38 -12.27
C GLY A 62 -12.52 9.00 -11.82
N THR A 63 -12.56 8.76 -10.51
CA THR A 63 -12.95 7.48 -9.91
C THR A 63 -14.19 7.65 -9.03
N THR A 64 -14.66 6.56 -8.44
CA THR A 64 -15.82 6.54 -7.54
C THR A 64 -15.41 6.64 -6.07
N VAL A 65 -16.34 7.09 -5.23
CA VAL A 65 -16.14 7.10 -3.77
C VAL A 65 -15.92 5.68 -3.22
N THR A 66 -16.46 4.66 -3.89
CA THR A 66 -16.27 3.25 -3.53
C THR A 66 -14.83 2.81 -3.72
N GLU A 67 -14.22 3.14 -4.87
CA GLU A 67 -12.82 2.84 -5.15
C GLU A 67 -11.88 3.54 -4.15
N VAL A 68 -12.14 4.80 -3.83
CA VAL A 68 -11.39 5.53 -2.79
C VAL A 68 -11.52 4.83 -1.43
N ASN A 69 -12.72 4.36 -1.06
CA ASN A 69 -12.91 3.61 0.18
C ASN A 69 -12.16 2.27 0.19
N GLN A 70 -12.12 1.58 -0.94
CA GLN A 70 -11.43 0.29 -1.06
C GLN A 70 -9.92 0.47 -0.88
N LEU A 71 -9.34 1.50 -1.51
CA LEU A 71 -7.94 1.85 -1.34
C LEU A 71 -7.61 2.17 0.13
N LEU A 72 -8.45 2.97 0.81
CA LEU A 72 -8.24 3.30 2.22
C LEU A 72 -8.30 2.07 3.13
N LYS A 73 -9.19 1.12 2.85
CA LYS A 73 -9.27 -0.14 3.59
C LYS A 73 -8.03 -1.01 3.39
N GLN A 74 -7.58 -1.15 2.14
CA GLN A 74 -6.37 -1.90 1.81
C GLN A 74 -5.14 -1.28 2.48
N PHE A 75 -5.04 0.06 2.46
CA PHE A 75 -3.97 0.78 3.16
C PHE A 75 -3.99 0.54 4.66
N ASP A 76 -5.15 0.61 5.32
CA ASP A 76 -5.26 0.36 6.76
C ASP A 76 -4.85 -1.07 7.13
N GLN A 77 -5.24 -2.06 6.34
CA GLN A 77 -4.82 -3.45 6.52
C GLN A 77 -3.30 -3.60 6.38
N MET A 78 -2.70 -3.02 5.34
CA MET A 78 -1.24 -3.03 5.14
C MET A 78 -0.52 -2.29 6.26
N SER A 79 -1.04 -1.14 6.70
CA SER A 79 -0.47 -0.36 7.81
C SER A 79 -0.46 -1.16 9.11
N LYS A 80 -1.54 -1.88 9.43
CA LYS A 80 -1.62 -2.78 10.58
C LYS A 80 -0.61 -3.91 10.49
N MET A 81 -0.48 -4.53 9.31
CA MET A 81 0.51 -5.59 9.08
C MET A 81 1.94 -5.06 9.28
N MET A 82 2.27 -3.90 8.70
CA MET A 82 3.59 -3.28 8.84
C MET A 82 3.90 -2.90 10.30
N LYS A 83 2.92 -2.39 11.04
CA LYS A 83 3.05 -2.12 12.49
C LYS A 83 3.29 -3.39 13.30
N MET A 84 2.58 -4.48 12.99
CA MET A 84 2.80 -5.77 13.65
C MET A 84 4.19 -6.33 13.36
N MET A 85 4.68 -6.15 12.13
CA MET A 85 6.01 -6.61 11.72
C MET A 85 7.15 -5.77 12.35
N GLN A 86 6.96 -4.46 12.48
CA GLN A 86 7.90 -3.56 13.17
C GLN A 86 7.83 -3.68 14.71
N GLY A 87 6.73 -4.19 15.25
CA GLY A 87 6.59 -4.47 16.68
C GLY A 87 7.58 -5.53 17.16
N GLY A 88 7.95 -5.48 18.45
CA GLY A 88 8.97 -6.36 19.04
C GLY A 88 8.73 -7.86 18.82
N LYS A 89 7.47 -8.29 18.67
CA LYS A 89 7.11 -9.69 18.34
C LYS A 89 7.42 -10.06 16.88
N GLY A 90 7.19 -9.16 15.92
CA GLY A 90 7.54 -9.38 14.50
C GLY A 90 9.05 -9.41 14.28
N LYS A 91 9.78 -8.52 14.97
CA LYS A 91 11.26 -8.51 14.96
C LYS A 91 11.85 -9.77 15.61
N ALA A 92 11.25 -10.27 16.70
CA ALA A 92 11.65 -11.53 17.33
C ALA A 92 11.38 -12.74 16.43
N MET A 93 10.25 -12.77 15.72
CA MET A 93 9.92 -13.84 14.78
C MET A 93 10.85 -13.84 13.55
N MET A 94 11.16 -12.66 12.99
CA MET A 94 12.14 -12.52 11.91
C MET A 94 13.55 -12.95 12.36
N ASN A 95 13.95 -12.60 13.58
CA ASN A 95 15.23 -13.04 14.16
C ASN A 95 15.26 -14.55 14.44
N ALA A 96 14.14 -15.15 14.84
CA ALA A 96 14.03 -16.60 15.06
C ALA A 96 14.09 -17.39 13.74
N LEU A 97 13.44 -16.89 12.68
CA LEU A 97 13.51 -17.45 11.32
C LEU A 97 14.91 -17.32 10.71
N GLY A 98 15.61 -16.21 10.98
CA GLY A 98 17.01 -16.03 10.56
C GLY A 98 18.00 -16.96 11.26
N LYS A 99 17.66 -17.49 12.44
CA LYS A 99 18.49 -18.44 13.21
C LYS A 99 18.25 -19.91 12.85
N MET A 100 17.26 -20.24 12.01
CA MET A 100 17.00 -21.59 11.49
C MET A 100 17.63 -21.84 10.11
N ARG A 101 18.46 -20.92 9.62
CA ARG A 101 19.24 -21.06 8.39
C ARG A 101 20.66 -21.53 8.67
#